data_AF-A0A837IAF9-F1
#
_entry.id   AF-A0A837IAF9-F1
#
_cell.length_a   1.000
_cell.length_b   1.000
_cell.length_c   1.000
_cell.angle_alpha   90.00
_cell.angle_beta   90.00
_cell.angle_gamma   90.00
#
_symmetry.space_group_name_H-M   'P 1'
#
loop_
_entity.id
_entity.type
_entity.pdbx_description
1 polymer ?
#
loop_
_entity_poly.entity_id
_entity_poly.type
_entity_poly.pdbx_seq_one_letter_code
_entity_poly.pdbx_strand_id
1 'polypeptide(L)'
;MDIGLNEQTYKTIEAFALSRMSDLKSVSHNDYHIIRVKDNALKIAKLLSVEERIDKNLLAAICLLHDITYSVRKPNIYTYIFEGRIERRMIRTALKKFDISDETKETMVDAVFRHAHSFPFKKLNKGHSLYAKILQDADTLDFFDKTRINYFLMTGNHGFFRGIRKSFINALIRYGVNNLGAFLNFPILAKTFFENPSMKLKEQFHYYEYGAGNLKTLLFLPGYADSGLMYQKLGRSLSKNYRVIALDFPMIHDPEKIYDLTTLTDFVESFVKELGLDNFTIVGFSSCGLVAVNYAYNNPGKLKELILLNSVPRFILSKINRRIYKILTPFFLLRPALFIYSRFNTTKIIRKILKLPHISSFTIDRMKSYYFSVFGTAVNLIGESILVRFKKVKVPKKIIFFKDDTIIPWARYQHFVEKLDCEVVVFSEGLHADKKIYWEKLKSLWLKAPKIEYQDVNIEKGR
;
A
#
# COMPACT_ATOMS: atom_id res chain seq x y z
N MET A 1 32.31 31.96 2.39
CA MET A 1 32.78 30.94 1.44
C MET A 1 31.73 29.84 1.46
N ASP A 2 31.09 29.58 0.33
CA ASP A 2 29.87 28.77 0.26
C ASP A 2 30.17 27.30 0.57
N ILE A 3 29.79 26.87 1.78
CA ILE A 3 29.64 25.44 2.11
C ILE A 3 28.39 24.98 1.36
N GLY A 4 28.58 24.40 0.18
CA GLY A 4 27.47 23.99 -0.68
C GLY A 4 27.88 22.98 -1.73
N LEU A 5 26.90 22.29 -2.31
CA LEU A 5 27.12 21.25 -3.30
C LEU A 5 26.31 21.56 -4.56
N ASN A 6 26.99 21.85 -5.66
CA ASN A 6 26.31 22.11 -6.93
C ASN A 6 25.53 20.85 -7.40
N GLU A 7 24.50 21.08 -8.22
CA GLU A 7 23.58 20.03 -8.68
C GLU A 7 24.29 18.90 -9.43
N GLN A 8 25.27 19.24 -10.28
CA GLN A 8 25.99 18.25 -11.09
C GLN A 8 26.83 17.30 -10.22
N THR A 9 27.56 17.84 -9.24
CA THR A 9 28.33 17.07 -8.27
C THR A 9 27.40 16.22 -7.40
N TYR A 10 26.27 16.77 -6.94
CA TYR A 10 25.24 16.02 -6.22
C TYR A 10 24.74 14.81 -7.02
N LYS A 11 24.36 15.00 -8.30
CA LYS A 11 23.89 13.90 -9.16
C LYS A 11 24.93 12.82 -9.37
N THR A 12 26.21 13.20 -9.45
CA THR A 12 27.32 12.26 -9.55
C THR A 12 27.49 11.43 -8.27
N ILE A 13 27.37 12.06 -7.10
CA ILE A 13 27.39 11.36 -5.80
C ILE A 13 26.17 10.45 -5.65
N GLU A 14 24.98 10.92 -6.04
CA GLU A 14 23.74 10.15 -6.00
C GLU A 14 23.85 8.87 -6.83
N ALA A 15 24.28 8.98 -8.08
CA ALA A 15 24.50 7.81 -8.94
C ALA A 15 25.54 6.84 -8.35
N PHE A 16 26.65 7.36 -7.81
CA PHE A 16 27.68 6.54 -7.18
C PHE A 16 27.14 5.78 -5.95
N ALA A 17 26.45 6.46 -5.04
CA ALA A 17 25.89 5.85 -3.84
C ALA A 17 24.87 4.76 -4.19
N LEU A 18 23.92 5.05 -5.08
CA LEU A 18 22.90 4.08 -5.50
C LEU A 18 23.53 2.84 -6.15
N SER A 19 24.51 3.02 -7.04
CA SER A 19 25.21 1.90 -7.69
C SER A 19 25.94 0.98 -6.71
N ARG A 20 26.37 1.50 -5.56
CA ARG A 20 27.10 0.73 -4.53
C ARG A 20 26.17 -0.02 -3.58
N MET A 21 24.93 0.43 -3.45
CA MET A 21 23.98 -0.03 -2.44
C MET A 21 22.87 -0.91 -3.04
N SER A 22 22.63 -0.85 -4.35
CA SER A 22 21.58 -1.61 -5.04
C SER A 22 21.73 -3.13 -4.92
N ASP A 23 22.96 -3.63 -4.82
CA ASP A 23 23.24 -5.07 -4.77
C ASP A 23 23.13 -5.66 -3.36
N LEU A 24 22.88 -4.83 -2.34
CA LEU A 24 22.82 -5.25 -0.95
C LEU A 24 21.45 -5.85 -0.64
N LYS A 25 21.45 -7.14 -0.24
CA LYS A 25 20.24 -7.86 0.18
C LYS A 25 19.65 -7.36 1.51
N SER A 26 20.45 -6.65 2.31
CA SER A 26 20.02 -6.16 3.62
C SER A 26 19.14 -4.92 3.46
N VAL A 27 17.84 -5.07 3.72
CA VAL A 27 16.86 -3.95 3.72
C VAL A 27 17.27 -2.81 4.66
N SER A 28 18.07 -3.11 5.70
CA SER A 28 18.58 -2.12 6.65
C SER A 28 19.71 -1.26 6.12
N HIS A 29 20.34 -1.62 5.00
CA HIS A 29 21.58 -1.00 4.51
C HIS A 29 21.63 -0.93 2.97
N ASN A 30 20.50 -1.04 2.27
CA ASN A 30 20.46 -1.01 0.80
C ASN A 30 20.11 0.38 0.26
N ASP A 31 20.02 0.48 -1.06
CA ASP A 31 19.60 1.70 -1.78
C ASP A 31 18.27 2.27 -1.27
N TYR A 32 17.27 1.42 -1.03
CA TYR A 32 15.99 1.85 -0.47
C TYR A 32 16.15 2.51 0.91
N HIS A 33 17.06 2.01 1.75
CA HIS A 33 17.32 2.60 3.07
C HIS A 33 17.94 4.00 2.95
N ILE A 34 19.02 4.16 2.19
CA ILE A 34 19.68 5.48 2.05
C ILE A 34 18.76 6.53 1.39
N ILE A 35 17.84 6.11 0.50
CA ILE A 35 16.81 6.98 -0.08
C ILE A 35 15.81 7.43 1.00
N ARG A 36 15.31 6.51 1.83
CA ARG A 36 14.38 6.87 2.91
C ARG A 36 15.02 7.81 3.94
N VAL A 37 16.29 7.58 4.29
CA VAL A 37 17.04 8.47 5.18
C VAL A 37 17.20 9.86 4.56
N LYS A 38 17.56 9.95 3.28
CA LYS A 38 17.61 11.23 2.54
C LYS A 38 16.26 11.97 2.60
N ASP A 39 15.17 11.27 2.28
CA ASP A 39 13.83 11.87 2.24
C ASP A 39 13.39 12.32 3.65
N ASN A 40 13.69 11.53 4.69
CA ASN A 40 13.45 11.92 6.08
C ASN A 40 14.25 13.17 6.45
N ALA A 41 15.53 13.23 6.10
CA ALA A 41 16.39 14.38 6.40
C ALA A 41 15.88 15.68 5.77
N LEU A 42 15.48 15.65 4.50
CA LEU A 42 14.92 16.83 3.82
C LEU A 42 13.58 17.27 4.45
N LYS A 43 12.73 16.32 4.86
CA LYS A 43 11.49 16.63 5.58
C LYS A 43 11.75 17.24 6.95
N ILE A 44 12.75 16.73 7.68
CA ILE A 44 13.17 17.27 8.99
C ILE A 44 13.65 18.71 8.81
N ALA A 45 14.51 18.97 7.82
CA ALA A 45 15.00 20.33 7.56
C ALA A 45 13.86 21.33 7.31
N LYS A 46 12.86 20.93 6.53
CA LYS A 46 11.65 21.72 6.29
C LYS A 46 10.82 21.92 7.56
N LEU A 47 10.60 20.86 8.34
CA LEU A 47 9.79 20.93 9.56
C LEU A 47 10.41 21.82 10.63
N LEU A 48 11.74 21.80 10.73
CA LEU A 48 12.49 22.66 11.65
C LEU A 48 12.69 24.09 11.12
N SER A 49 12.22 24.39 9.90
CA SER A 49 12.42 25.67 9.22
C SER A 49 13.89 26.09 9.15
N VAL A 50 14.77 25.13 8.85
CA VAL A 50 16.23 25.37 8.77
C VAL A 50 16.78 25.27 7.34
N GLU A 51 15.90 25.29 6.33
CA GLU A 51 16.29 25.13 4.92
C GLU A 51 17.25 26.22 4.42
N GLU A 52 17.22 27.41 5.02
CA GLU A 52 18.15 28.52 4.70
C GLU A 52 19.52 28.37 5.39
N ARG A 53 19.61 27.48 6.39
CA ARG A 53 20.83 27.24 7.19
C ARG A 53 21.63 26.03 6.72
N ILE A 54 21.15 25.34 5.70
CA ILE A 54 21.78 24.15 5.12
C ILE A 54 21.73 24.23 3.61
N ASP A 55 22.70 23.61 2.95
CA ASP A 55 22.63 23.27 1.55
C ASP A 55 21.89 21.92 1.40
N LYS A 56 20.81 21.92 0.62
CA LYS A 56 19.94 20.75 0.42
C LYS A 56 20.67 19.61 -0.28
N ASN A 57 21.50 19.92 -1.25
CA ASN A 57 22.25 18.95 -2.05
C ASN A 57 23.36 18.31 -1.21
N LEU A 58 24.01 19.09 -0.36
CA LEU A 58 24.99 18.62 0.61
C LEU A 58 24.34 17.69 1.64
N LEU A 59 23.20 18.10 2.23
CA LEU A 59 22.46 17.24 3.16
C LEU A 59 22.06 15.91 2.49
N ALA A 60 21.54 15.98 1.27
CA ALA A 60 21.14 14.80 0.52
C ALA A 60 22.33 13.88 0.22
N ALA A 61 23.47 14.42 -0.22
CA ALA A 61 24.69 13.66 -0.48
C ALA A 61 25.25 12.99 0.79
N ILE A 62 25.21 13.70 1.93
CA ILE A 62 25.57 13.14 3.25
C ILE A 62 24.71 11.93 3.57
N CYS A 63 23.38 12.04 3.40
CA CYS A 63 22.46 10.94 3.65
C CYS A 63 22.66 9.77 2.69
N LEU A 64 22.99 10.00 1.43
CA LEU A 64 23.22 8.91 0.48
C LEU A 64 24.52 8.13 0.75
N LEU A 65 25.51 8.77 1.39
CA LEU A 65 26.82 8.19 1.66
C LEU A 65 27.00 7.67 3.09
N HIS A 66 26.06 7.90 4.01
CA HIS A 66 26.26 7.61 5.43
C HIS A 66 26.62 6.14 5.69
N ASP A 67 25.97 5.23 4.97
CA ASP A 67 26.05 3.79 5.18
C ASP A 67 26.98 3.06 4.20
N ILE A 68 27.87 3.81 3.51
CA ILE A 68 28.73 3.27 2.44
C ILE A 68 29.62 2.10 2.90
N THR A 69 29.86 1.97 4.21
CA THR A 69 30.61 0.85 4.81
C THR A 69 30.05 -0.50 4.43
N TYR A 70 28.72 -0.61 4.34
CA TYR A 70 28.03 -1.88 4.06
C TYR A 70 28.13 -2.32 2.61
N SER A 71 28.55 -1.44 1.70
CA SER A 71 28.90 -1.83 0.31
C SER A 71 30.17 -2.69 0.21
N VAL A 72 31.00 -2.70 1.26
CA VAL A 72 32.28 -3.44 1.28
C VAL A 72 32.32 -4.48 2.40
N ARG A 73 31.69 -4.21 3.55
CA ARG A 73 31.73 -5.08 4.72
C ARG A 73 30.35 -5.63 5.05
N LYS A 74 30.28 -6.94 5.31
CA LYS A 74 29.04 -7.58 5.78
C LYS A 74 28.70 -7.09 7.21
N PRO A 75 27.42 -6.87 7.52
CA PRO A 75 26.99 -6.51 8.87
C PRO A 75 27.38 -7.59 9.87
N ASN A 76 28.14 -7.20 10.90
CA ASN A 76 28.48 -8.03 12.05
C ASN A 76 28.69 -7.14 13.28
N ILE A 77 28.80 -7.75 14.47
CA ILE A 77 28.90 -7.00 15.73
C ILE A 77 30.12 -6.07 15.79
N TYR A 78 31.24 -6.47 15.19
CA TYR A 78 32.44 -5.64 15.10
C TYR A 78 32.20 -4.39 14.23
N THR A 79 31.57 -4.59 13.07
CA THR A 79 31.23 -3.50 12.14
C THR A 79 30.28 -2.51 12.79
N TYR A 80 29.31 -2.99 13.57
CA TYR A 80 28.37 -2.14 14.30
C TYR A 80 29.02 -1.32 15.45
N ILE A 81 29.91 -1.93 16.24
CA ILE A 81 30.59 -1.24 17.35
C ILE A 81 31.55 -0.15 16.83
N PHE A 82 32.25 -0.43 15.73
CA PHE A 82 33.25 0.47 15.16
C PHE A 82 32.76 1.25 13.93
N GLU A 83 31.44 1.23 13.69
CA GLU A 83 30.76 1.76 12.50
C GLU A 83 31.26 3.14 12.10
N GLY A 84 31.09 4.13 12.97
CA GLY A 84 31.53 5.50 12.68
C GLY A 84 33.01 5.60 12.31
N ARG A 85 33.92 4.90 13.01
CA ARG A 85 35.37 4.94 12.68
C ARG A 85 35.65 4.34 11.30
N ILE A 86 34.96 3.27 10.93
CA ILE A 86 35.10 2.60 9.63
C ILE A 86 34.54 3.52 8.53
N GLU A 87 33.34 4.07 8.75
CA GLU A 87 32.69 5.00 7.85
C GLU A 87 33.55 6.22 7.57
N ARG A 88 34.13 6.84 8.60
CA ARG A 88 35.03 8.00 8.45
C ARG A 88 36.17 7.72 7.47
N ARG A 89 36.75 6.52 7.51
CA ARG A 89 37.84 6.12 6.60
C ARG A 89 37.30 5.87 5.18
N MET A 90 36.15 5.21 5.07
CA MET A 90 35.56 4.85 3.78
C MET A 90 35.02 6.06 3.04
N ILE A 91 34.30 6.95 3.73
CA ILE A 91 33.78 8.18 3.12
C ILE A 91 34.90 9.09 2.67
N ARG A 92 35.98 9.26 3.46
CA ARG A 92 37.18 10.01 3.00
C ARG A 92 37.76 9.44 1.72
N THR A 93 37.75 8.11 1.56
CA THR A 93 38.25 7.46 0.35
C THR A 93 37.28 7.67 -0.83
N ALA A 94 35.98 7.57 -0.59
CA ALA A 94 34.96 7.81 -1.61
C ALA A 94 34.97 9.26 -2.12
N LEU A 95 35.11 10.23 -1.21
CA LEU A 95 35.07 11.66 -1.52
C LEU A 95 36.23 12.16 -2.37
N LYS A 96 37.35 11.42 -2.44
CA LYS A 96 38.47 11.73 -3.35
C LYS A 96 38.08 11.67 -4.84
N LYS A 97 36.98 10.98 -5.17
CA LYS A 97 36.50 10.81 -6.55
C LYS A 97 35.67 11.98 -7.06
N PHE A 98 35.32 12.92 -6.18
CA PHE A 98 34.45 14.03 -6.51
C PHE A 98 35.21 15.34 -6.36
N ASP A 99 34.94 16.26 -7.28
CA ASP A 99 35.46 17.61 -7.25
C ASP A 99 34.62 18.45 -6.28
N ILE A 100 35.05 18.48 -5.02
CA ILE A 100 34.40 19.18 -3.90
C ILE A 100 35.47 19.82 -3.03
N SER A 101 35.18 21.00 -2.45
CA SER A 101 36.09 21.69 -1.54
C SER A 101 36.39 20.86 -0.29
N ASP A 102 37.58 21.06 0.30
CA ASP A 102 38.01 20.31 1.49
C ASP A 102 37.14 20.61 2.71
N GLU A 103 36.63 21.84 2.84
CA GLU A 103 35.68 22.24 3.89
C GLU A 103 34.35 21.46 3.77
N THR A 104 33.84 21.31 2.55
CA THR A 104 32.64 20.51 2.29
C THR A 104 32.90 19.03 2.59
N LYS A 105 34.05 18.49 2.16
CA LYS A 105 34.43 17.11 2.44
C LYS A 105 34.50 16.84 3.95
N GLU A 106 35.15 17.70 4.73
CA GLU A 106 35.23 17.51 6.19
C GLU A 106 33.86 17.66 6.87
N THR A 107 32.97 18.52 6.36
CA THR A 107 31.57 18.60 6.82
C THR A 107 30.84 17.28 6.59
N MET A 108 30.98 16.66 5.41
CA MET A 108 30.37 15.37 5.11
C MET A 108 30.93 14.25 6.00
N VAL A 109 32.26 14.23 6.16
CA VAL A 109 32.96 13.24 6.98
C VAL A 109 32.54 13.33 8.45
N ASP A 110 32.42 14.55 9.00
CA ASP A 110 32.01 14.76 10.39
C ASP A 110 30.55 14.32 10.61
N ALA A 111 29.64 14.67 9.70
CA ALA A 111 28.24 14.28 9.79
C ALA A 111 28.08 12.75 9.77
N VAL A 112 28.73 12.07 8.82
CA VAL A 112 28.65 10.60 8.71
C VAL A 112 29.33 9.92 9.90
N PHE A 113 30.52 10.35 10.31
CA PHE A 113 31.21 9.75 11.46
C PHE A 113 30.37 9.68 12.74
N ARG A 114 29.45 10.65 12.91
CA ARG A 114 28.70 10.85 14.16
C ARG A 114 27.26 10.38 14.12
N HIS A 115 26.75 9.96 12.97
CA HIS A 115 25.32 9.71 12.84
C HIS A 115 24.85 8.47 13.62
N ALA A 116 25.71 7.46 13.73
CA ALA A 116 25.38 6.20 14.36
C ALA A 116 25.06 6.31 15.87
N HIS A 117 24.46 5.23 16.41
CA HIS A 117 24.28 4.96 17.85
C HIS A 117 23.26 5.81 18.61
N SER A 118 22.37 6.55 17.94
CA SER A 118 21.27 7.21 18.64
C SER A 118 20.26 6.20 19.21
N PHE A 119 19.70 5.31 18.39
CA PHE A 119 18.90 4.18 18.87
C PHE A 119 19.69 2.88 18.71
N PRO A 120 19.75 2.00 19.74
CA PRO A 120 19.08 2.06 21.04
C PRO A 120 19.88 2.74 22.17
N PHE A 121 21.05 3.34 21.91
CA PHE A 121 22.01 3.73 22.96
C PHE A 121 21.91 5.17 23.48
N LYS A 122 21.05 6.01 22.89
CA LYS A 122 20.80 7.40 23.27
C LYS A 122 22.01 8.33 23.15
N LYS A 123 22.92 8.07 22.20
CA LYS A 123 24.12 8.90 21.98
C LYS A 123 23.83 10.03 20.97
N LEU A 124 23.44 11.20 21.47
CA LEU A 124 23.00 12.34 20.66
C LEU A 124 24.11 13.34 20.31
N ASN A 125 24.00 13.94 19.14
CA ASN A 125 24.90 14.95 18.57
C ASN A 125 24.64 16.40 19.04
N LYS A 126 24.31 16.63 20.31
CA LYS A 126 23.86 17.95 20.84
C LYS A 126 24.81 19.12 20.53
N GLY A 127 26.12 18.89 20.51
CA GLY A 127 27.15 19.90 20.25
C GLY A 127 27.69 19.94 18.81
N HIS A 128 27.11 19.21 17.88
CA HIS A 128 27.63 19.06 16.51
C HIS A 128 26.82 19.79 15.45
N SER A 129 27.30 19.70 14.20
CA SER A 129 26.72 20.35 13.04
C SER A 129 25.25 20.00 12.84
N LEU A 130 24.52 20.91 12.18
CA LEU A 130 23.11 20.70 11.86
C LEU A 130 22.93 19.47 10.95
N TYR A 131 23.85 19.25 10.01
CA TYR A 131 23.88 18.04 9.17
C TYR A 131 24.00 16.75 10.00
N ALA A 132 24.90 16.70 11.00
CA ALA A 132 25.07 15.52 11.85
C ALA A 132 23.81 15.22 12.69
N LYS A 133 23.16 16.27 13.21
CA LYS A 133 21.91 16.14 13.98
C LYS A 133 20.75 15.65 13.11
N ILE A 134 20.58 16.25 11.93
CA ILE A 134 19.50 15.89 10.99
C ILE A 134 19.70 14.47 10.46
N LEU A 135 20.93 14.10 10.05
CA LEU A 135 21.22 12.74 9.56
C LEU A 135 20.95 11.69 10.66
N GLN A 136 21.44 11.92 11.87
CA GLN A 136 21.22 11.00 13.00
C GLN A 136 19.73 10.81 13.31
N ASP A 137 18.95 11.90 13.32
CA ASP A 137 17.51 11.82 13.55
C ASP A 137 16.80 11.14 12.37
N ALA A 138 17.19 11.41 11.13
CA ALA A 138 16.60 10.80 9.93
C ALA A 138 16.81 9.28 9.89
N ASP A 139 18.01 8.79 10.21
CA ASP A 139 18.30 7.35 10.30
C ASP A 139 17.61 6.71 11.52
N THR A 140 17.61 7.39 12.67
CA THR A 140 16.86 6.92 13.86
C THR A 140 15.38 6.72 13.55
N LEU A 141 14.80 7.63 12.78
CA LEU A 141 13.41 7.55 12.35
C LEU A 141 13.18 6.44 11.31
N ASP A 142 14.12 6.21 10.39
CA ASP A 142 14.08 5.07 9.45
C ASP A 142 14.14 3.71 10.16
N PHE A 143 14.77 3.62 11.34
CA PHE A 143 14.73 2.40 12.15
C PHE A 143 13.29 1.89 12.40
N PHE A 144 12.33 2.83 12.52
CA PHE A 144 10.92 2.53 12.75
C PHE A 144 10.10 2.37 11.46
N ASP A 145 10.74 2.34 10.29
CA ASP A 145 10.08 2.07 9.01
C ASP A 145 9.47 0.66 9.00
N LYS A 146 8.27 0.53 8.45
CA LYS A 146 7.53 -0.75 8.41
C LYS A 146 8.29 -1.83 7.64
N THR A 147 8.96 -1.47 6.55
CA THR A 147 9.72 -2.40 5.70
C THR A 147 10.90 -2.96 6.48
N ARG A 148 11.60 -2.10 7.22
CA ARG A 148 12.76 -2.47 8.06
C ARG A 148 12.33 -3.32 9.25
N ILE A 149 11.25 -2.96 9.95
CA ILE A 149 10.67 -3.75 11.04
C ILE A 149 10.24 -5.14 10.53
N ASN A 150 9.49 -5.20 9.43
CA ASN A 150 9.04 -6.47 8.86
C ASN A 150 10.22 -7.36 8.46
N TYR A 151 11.25 -6.78 7.84
CA TYR A 151 12.48 -7.50 7.54
C TYR A 151 13.10 -8.07 8.82
N PHE A 152 13.32 -7.26 9.87
CA PHE A 152 13.88 -7.75 11.15
C PHE A 152 13.06 -8.87 11.81
N LEU A 153 11.73 -8.82 11.69
CA LEU A 153 10.82 -9.83 12.22
C LEU A 153 10.78 -11.12 11.39
N MET A 154 11.09 -11.03 10.10
CA MET A 154 11.10 -12.16 9.16
C MET A 154 12.49 -12.81 9.02
N THR A 155 13.58 -12.05 9.18
CA THR A 155 14.95 -12.54 9.09
C THR A 155 15.50 -12.99 10.45
N GLY A 156 15.70 -14.30 10.59
CA GLY A 156 16.31 -14.93 11.77
C GLY A 156 15.93 -16.41 11.86
N ASN A 157 16.90 -17.27 12.22
CA ASN A 157 16.85 -18.74 12.22
C ASN A 157 15.46 -19.37 12.39
N HIS A 158 15.17 -20.34 11.53
CA HIS A 158 14.02 -21.24 11.65
C HIS A 158 14.17 -22.09 12.92
N GLY A 159 13.36 -21.83 13.96
CA GLY A 159 13.38 -22.64 15.18
C GLY A 159 12.65 -22.04 16.39
N PHE A 160 12.68 -22.76 17.51
CA PHE A 160 12.00 -22.46 18.77
C PHE A 160 12.28 -21.05 19.33
N PHE A 161 13.50 -20.54 19.16
CA PHE A 161 13.91 -19.20 19.64
C PHE A 161 13.34 -18.02 18.83
N ARG A 162 12.66 -18.27 17.70
CA ARG A 162 12.04 -17.23 16.87
C ARG A 162 10.97 -16.44 17.63
N GLY A 163 10.18 -17.11 18.46
CA GLY A 163 9.11 -16.48 19.25
C GLY A 163 9.65 -15.50 20.28
N ILE A 164 10.71 -15.91 21.01
CA ILE A 164 11.35 -15.10 22.04
C ILE A 164 12.02 -13.87 21.41
N ARG A 165 12.77 -14.05 20.32
CA ARG A 165 13.40 -12.95 19.57
C ARG A 165 12.35 -11.96 19.04
N LYS A 166 11.26 -12.45 18.45
CA LYS A 166 10.16 -11.62 17.97
C LYS A 166 9.54 -10.80 19.10
N SER A 167 9.31 -11.41 20.26
CA SER A 167 8.79 -10.72 21.45
C SER A 167 9.75 -9.64 21.95
N PHE A 168 11.05 -9.93 22.00
CA PHE A 168 12.08 -8.96 22.40
C PHE A 168 12.17 -7.78 21.42
N ILE A 169 12.24 -8.05 20.11
CA ILE A 169 12.27 -6.99 19.07
C ILE A 169 11.01 -6.15 19.15
N ASN A 170 9.82 -6.76 19.30
CA ASN A 170 8.56 -6.03 19.46
C ASN A 170 8.55 -5.17 20.74
N ALA A 171 9.13 -5.66 21.84
CA ALA A 171 9.25 -4.88 23.07
C ALA A 171 10.20 -3.69 22.88
N LEU A 172 11.34 -3.89 22.22
CA LEU A 172 12.32 -2.84 21.90
C LEU A 172 11.71 -1.77 20.98
N ILE A 173 10.97 -2.17 19.94
CA ILE A 173 10.26 -1.25 19.04
C ILE A 173 9.22 -0.44 19.81
N ARG A 174 8.37 -1.09 20.62
CA ARG A 174 7.36 -0.39 21.43
C ARG A 174 8.01 0.61 22.39
N TYR A 175 9.11 0.21 23.04
CA TYR A 175 9.86 1.10 23.91
C TYR A 175 10.41 2.30 23.13
N GLY A 176 11.00 2.06 21.95
CA GLY A 176 11.51 3.11 21.07
C GLY A 176 10.43 4.08 20.60
N VAL A 177 9.28 3.59 20.15
CA VAL A 177 8.14 4.43 19.73
C VAL A 177 7.62 5.30 20.88
N ASN A 178 7.42 4.71 22.06
CA ASN A 178 6.88 5.43 23.23
C ASN A 178 7.87 6.45 23.80
N ASN A 179 9.17 6.27 23.56
CA ASN A 179 10.23 7.12 24.11
C ASN A 179 11.03 7.81 23.00
N LEU A 180 10.47 7.95 21.80
CA LEU A 180 11.21 8.35 20.60
C LEU A 180 11.94 9.68 20.78
N GLY A 181 11.31 10.65 21.45
CA GLY A 181 11.91 11.96 21.71
C GLY A 181 13.22 11.92 22.51
N ALA A 182 13.47 10.84 23.26
CA ALA A 182 14.71 10.64 23.99
C ALA A 182 15.89 10.27 23.06
N PHE A 183 15.60 9.74 21.87
CA PHE A 183 16.57 9.27 20.87
C PHE A 183 16.71 10.24 19.69
N LEU A 184 16.26 11.48 19.84
CA LEU A 184 16.32 12.48 18.78
C LEU A 184 17.04 13.72 19.29
N ASN A 185 17.88 14.30 18.44
CA ASN A 185 18.47 15.62 18.64
C ASN A 185 17.38 16.68 18.67
N PHE A 186 16.30 16.48 17.92
CA PHE A 186 15.11 17.35 17.91
C PHE A 186 13.88 16.58 18.43
N PRO A 187 13.64 16.56 19.76
CA PRO A 187 12.53 15.83 20.37
C PRO A 187 11.14 16.21 19.84
N ILE A 188 10.99 17.41 19.28
CA ILE A 188 9.75 17.86 18.62
C ILE A 188 9.32 16.91 17.51
N LEU A 189 10.28 16.28 16.82
CA LEU A 189 10.02 15.31 15.76
C LEU A 189 9.28 14.07 16.28
N ALA A 190 9.40 13.69 17.56
CA ALA A 190 8.71 12.51 18.08
C ALA A 190 7.18 12.66 18.07
N LYS A 191 6.67 13.87 18.27
CA LYS A 191 5.24 14.17 18.17
C LYS A 191 4.83 14.23 16.70
N THR A 192 5.64 14.92 15.90
CA THR A 192 5.26 15.25 14.52
C THR A 192 5.50 14.12 13.52
N PHE A 193 6.44 13.20 13.75
CA PHE A 193 6.82 12.18 12.77
C PHE A 193 5.73 11.13 12.53
N PHE A 194 5.03 10.70 13.59
CA PHE A 194 3.90 9.77 13.45
C PHE A 194 2.55 10.47 13.20
N GLU A 195 2.42 11.73 13.64
CA GLU A 195 1.17 12.48 13.56
C GLU A 195 1.05 13.33 12.28
N ASN A 196 2.17 13.76 11.67
CA ASN A 196 2.15 14.63 10.49
C ASN A 196 1.98 13.81 9.20
N PRO A 197 0.89 14.02 8.44
CA PRO A 197 0.63 13.33 7.18
C PRO A 197 1.74 13.49 6.13
N SER A 198 2.51 14.59 6.15
CA SER A 198 3.63 14.79 5.23
C SER A 198 4.89 13.99 5.59
N MET A 199 4.97 13.48 6.82
CA MET A 199 6.03 12.59 7.30
C MET A 199 5.64 11.12 7.29
N LYS A 200 4.35 10.78 7.20
CA LYS A 200 3.94 9.43 6.82
C LYS A 200 4.64 9.06 5.52
N LEU A 201 5.20 7.85 5.47
CA LEU A 201 5.69 7.24 4.24
C LEU A 201 4.64 7.53 3.15
N LYS A 202 5.08 8.05 1.99
CA LYS A 202 4.19 8.21 0.83
C LYS A 202 3.42 6.90 0.72
N GLU A 203 2.10 6.96 0.64
CA GLU A 203 1.30 5.76 0.39
C GLU A 203 1.87 5.09 -0.86
N GLN A 204 2.49 3.92 -0.68
CA GLN A 204 3.00 3.16 -1.80
C GLN A 204 1.80 2.48 -2.45
N PHE A 205 1.43 2.99 -3.62
CA PHE A 205 0.41 2.37 -4.44
C PHE A 205 1.04 1.24 -5.24
N HIS A 206 0.50 0.04 -5.09
CA HIS A 206 0.77 -1.05 -6.00
C HIS A 206 -0.39 -1.14 -6.99
N TYR A 207 -0.08 -1.04 -8.29
CA TYR A 207 -1.08 -1.10 -9.35
C TYR A 207 -0.46 -1.66 -10.62
N TYR A 208 -1.33 -2.11 -11.52
CA TYR A 208 -0.96 -2.58 -12.84
C TYR A 208 -1.54 -1.62 -13.87
N GLU A 209 -0.76 -1.31 -14.89
CA GLU A 209 -1.20 -0.44 -15.98
C GLU A 209 -0.99 -1.12 -17.34
N TYR A 210 -1.99 -1.01 -18.20
CA TYR A 210 -1.98 -1.54 -19.56
C TYR A 210 -2.52 -0.50 -20.53
N GLY A 211 -1.85 -0.29 -21.66
CA GLY A 211 -2.25 0.71 -22.65
C GLY A 211 -1.62 2.08 -22.39
N ALA A 212 -1.74 2.99 -23.36
CA ALA A 212 -1.10 4.31 -23.32
C ALA A 212 -1.93 5.34 -22.53
N GLY A 213 -1.26 6.33 -21.94
CA GLY A 213 -1.86 7.34 -21.05
C GLY A 213 -2.90 8.27 -21.70
N ASN A 214 -2.90 8.40 -23.03
CA ASN A 214 -3.81 9.26 -23.79
C ASN A 214 -5.13 8.58 -24.19
N LEU A 215 -5.30 7.30 -23.87
CA LEU A 215 -6.54 6.55 -24.13
C LEU A 215 -7.59 6.78 -23.03
N LYS A 216 -8.84 6.36 -23.28
CA LYS A 216 -9.89 6.40 -22.26
C LYS A 216 -9.51 5.51 -21.08
N THR A 217 -9.56 6.07 -19.86
CA THR A 217 -9.12 5.38 -18.65
C THR A 217 -10.21 4.52 -18.03
N LEU A 218 -9.88 3.25 -17.75
CA LEU A 218 -10.67 2.31 -16.95
C LEU A 218 -9.90 2.00 -15.66
N LEU A 219 -10.44 2.41 -14.51
CA LEU A 219 -9.88 2.08 -13.19
C LEU A 219 -10.63 0.88 -12.60
N PHE A 220 -9.94 -0.26 -12.50
CA PHE A 220 -10.46 -1.49 -11.92
C PHE A 220 -10.08 -1.64 -10.46
N LEU A 221 -11.09 -1.88 -9.62
CA LEU A 221 -10.96 -2.22 -8.21
C LEU A 221 -11.21 -3.73 -8.03
N PRO A 222 -10.22 -4.50 -7.53
CA PRO A 222 -10.36 -5.94 -7.33
C PRO A 222 -11.25 -6.25 -6.13
N GLY A 223 -11.70 -7.51 -6.02
CA GLY A 223 -12.53 -7.98 -4.91
C GLY A 223 -11.75 -8.08 -3.59
N TYR A 224 -12.44 -8.43 -2.49
CA TYR A 224 -11.78 -8.62 -1.20
C TYR A 224 -10.67 -9.68 -1.31
N ALA A 225 -9.55 -9.41 -0.62
CA ALA A 225 -8.37 -10.28 -0.62
C ALA A 225 -7.74 -10.55 -1.99
N ASP A 226 -8.21 -9.91 -3.07
CA ASP A 226 -7.67 -10.07 -4.41
C ASP A 226 -6.71 -8.93 -4.78
N SER A 227 -6.12 -9.01 -5.96
CA SER A 227 -5.17 -8.05 -6.51
C SER A 227 -5.60 -7.65 -7.92
N GLY A 228 -5.23 -6.44 -8.34
CA GLY A 228 -5.37 -5.94 -9.69
C GLY A 228 -4.78 -6.89 -10.76
N LEU A 229 -3.87 -7.80 -10.37
CA LEU A 229 -3.34 -8.84 -11.26
C LEU A 229 -4.43 -9.72 -11.87
N MET A 230 -5.58 -9.89 -11.20
CA MET A 230 -6.71 -10.65 -11.74
C MET A 230 -7.17 -10.12 -13.11
N TYR A 231 -6.99 -8.82 -13.35
CA TYR A 231 -7.37 -8.16 -14.59
C TYR A 231 -6.29 -8.26 -15.68
N GLN A 232 -5.15 -8.91 -15.46
CA GLN A 232 -4.02 -8.90 -16.41
C GLN A 232 -4.42 -9.31 -17.83
N LYS A 233 -5.20 -10.39 -17.98
CA LYS A 233 -5.63 -10.87 -19.31
C LYS A 233 -6.62 -9.91 -19.98
N LEU A 234 -7.55 -9.36 -19.21
CA LEU A 234 -8.52 -8.38 -19.69
C LEU A 234 -7.81 -7.07 -20.07
N GLY A 235 -7.00 -6.52 -19.17
CA GLY A 235 -6.22 -5.30 -19.37
C GLY A 235 -5.33 -5.35 -20.61
N ARG A 236 -4.59 -6.45 -20.81
CA ARG A 236 -3.80 -6.66 -22.05
C ARG A 236 -4.65 -6.73 -23.31
N SER A 237 -5.88 -7.23 -23.22
CA SER A 237 -6.79 -7.30 -24.37
C SER A 237 -7.40 -5.93 -24.71
N LEU A 238 -7.61 -5.08 -23.70
CA LEU A 238 -8.21 -3.75 -23.85
C LEU A 238 -7.17 -2.65 -24.13
N SER A 239 -5.88 -2.91 -23.91
CA SER A 239 -4.79 -1.92 -23.94
C SER A 239 -4.62 -1.16 -25.26
N LYS A 240 -5.15 -1.69 -26.36
CA LYS A 240 -5.17 -1.01 -27.67
C LYS A 240 -6.16 0.14 -27.74
N ASN A 241 -7.23 0.10 -26.94
CA ASN A 241 -8.36 1.01 -27.03
C ASN A 241 -8.56 1.81 -25.72
N TYR A 242 -8.03 1.31 -24.61
CA TYR A 242 -8.20 1.85 -23.27
C TYR A 242 -6.88 1.87 -22.50
N ARG A 243 -6.75 2.87 -21.63
CA ARG A 243 -5.78 2.87 -20.53
C ARG A 243 -6.40 2.11 -19.37
N VAL A 244 -5.94 0.90 -19.09
CA VAL A 244 -6.47 0.07 -18.00
C VAL A 244 -5.55 0.15 -16.81
N ILE A 245 -6.07 0.66 -15.70
CA ILE A 245 -5.39 0.75 -14.42
C ILE A 245 -6.09 -0.20 -13.45
N ALA A 246 -5.35 -1.12 -12.82
CA ALA A 246 -5.88 -2.07 -11.86
C ALA A 246 -5.15 -1.92 -10.52
N LEU A 247 -5.87 -1.45 -9.51
CA LEU A 247 -5.30 -1.07 -8.22
C LEU A 247 -5.24 -2.25 -7.24
N ASP A 248 -4.18 -2.37 -6.45
CA ASP A 248 -4.20 -3.20 -5.25
C ASP A 248 -4.62 -2.39 -4.03
N PHE A 249 -5.52 -2.95 -3.22
CA PHE A 249 -5.90 -2.35 -1.95
C PHE A 249 -4.85 -2.61 -0.86
N PRO A 250 -4.72 -1.71 0.12
CA PRO A 250 -3.69 -1.81 1.14
C PRO A 250 -3.91 -3.00 2.08
N MET A 251 -5.13 -3.56 2.14
CA MET A 251 -5.44 -4.74 2.97
C MET A 251 -4.66 -6.01 2.60
N ILE A 252 -4.04 -6.04 1.41
CA ILE A 252 -3.18 -7.15 0.98
C ILE A 252 -1.68 -6.84 1.08
N HIS A 253 -1.33 -5.68 1.64
CA HIS A 253 0.04 -5.19 1.78
C HIS A 253 0.38 -4.81 3.23
N ASP A 254 -0.59 -4.36 4.02
CA ASP A 254 -0.45 -4.05 5.44
C ASP A 254 -1.19 -5.10 6.31
N PRO A 255 -0.49 -6.10 6.88
CA PRO A 255 -1.12 -7.18 7.63
C PRO A 255 -1.69 -6.73 8.98
N GLU A 256 -1.33 -5.54 9.47
CA GLU A 256 -1.61 -5.08 10.83
C GLU A 256 -2.76 -4.08 10.91
N LYS A 257 -3.32 -3.65 9.77
CA LYS A 257 -4.38 -2.64 9.72
C LYS A 257 -5.68 -3.22 9.18
N ILE A 258 -6.78 -2.91 9.86
CA ILE A 258 -8.14 -3.15 9.36
C ILE A 258 -8.65 -1.86 8.72
N TYR A 259 -9.32 -2.01 7.58
CA TYR A 259 -9.89 -0.90 6.83
C TYR A 259 -11.41 -0.93 6.90
N ASP A 260 -12.02 0.24 6.76
CA ASP A 260 -13.45 0.42 6.59
C ASP A 260 -13.73 1.00 5.19
N LEU A 261 -15.02 1.18 4.87
CA LEU A 261 -15.41 1.71 3.55
C LEU A 261 -14.81 3.10 3.29
N THR A 262 -14.78 3.97 4.30
CA THR A 262 -14.28 5.34 4.17
C THR A 262 -12.79 5.34 3.87
N THR A 263 -11.99 4.66 4.68
CA THR A 263 -10.54 4.57 4.51
C THR A 263 -10.12 3.89 3.20
N LEU A 264 -10.88 2.89 2.72
CA LEU A 264 -10.64 2.33 1.38
C LEU A 264 -11.02 3.30 0.26
N THR A 265 -12.05 4.13 0.46
CA THR A 265 -12.44 5.16 -0.52
C THR A 265 -11.41 6.28 -0.56
N ASP A 266 -10.91 6.73 0.60
CA ASP A 266 -9.86 7.73 0.70
C ASP A 266 -8.55 7.26 0.05
N PHE A 267 -8.23 5.96 0.18
CA PHE A 267 -7.10 5.36 -0.53
C PHE A 267 -7.25 5.47 -2.06
N VAL A 268 -8.45 5.22 -2.59
CA VAL A 268 -8.74 5.40 -4.03
C VAL A 268 -8.67 6.87 -4.43
N GLU A 269 -9.16 7.79 -3.59
CA GLU A 269 -9.06 9.24 -3.79
C GLU A 269 -7.60 9.70 -3.88
N SER A 270 -6.76 9.30 -2.91
CA SER A 270 -5.33 9.58 -2.92
C SER A 270 -4.65 9.04 -4.18
N PHE A 271 -4.98 7.80 -4.59
CA PHE A 271 -4.45 7.18 -5.80
C PHE A 271 -4.84 7.93 -7.08
N VAL A 272 -6.12 8.26 -7.23
CA VAL A 272 -6.65 9.03 -8.37
C VAL A 272 -5.98 10.39 -8.46
N LYS A 273 -5.83 11.06 -7.31
CA LYS A 273 -5.18 12.37 -7.24
C LYS A 273 -3.69 12.31 -7.62
N GLU A 274 -2.95 11.34 -7.10
CA GLU A 274 -1.51 11.18 -7.39
C GLU A 274 -1.28 10.88 -8.89
N LEU A 275 -2.15 10.09 -9.51
CA LEU A 275 -2.10 9.82 -10.96
C LEU A 275 -2.75 10.88 -11.83
N GLY A 276 -3.35 11.92 -11.23
CA GLY A 276 -4.03 13.00 -11.95
C GLY A 276 -5.18 12.51 -12.84
N LEU A 277 -5.93 11.48 -12.42
CA LEU A 277 -7.00 10.92 -13.26
C LEU A 277 -8.22 11.85 -13.26
N ASP A 278 -8.79 12.03 -14.45
CA ASP A 278 -10.05 12.73 -14.66
C ASP A 278 -10.86 12.08 -15.78
N ASN A 279 -12.18 12.29 -15.78
CA ASN A 279 -13.13 11.78 -16.77
C ASN A 279 -12.94 10.28 -17.11
N PHE A 280 -12.80 9.44 -16.07
CA PHE A 280 -12.51 8.01 -16.21
C PHE A 280 -13.71 7.13 -15.83
N THR A 281 -13.72 5.88 -16.28
CA THR A 281 -14.71 4.88 -15.83
C THR A 281 -14.13 4.11 -14.66
N ILE A 282 -14.89 4.01 -13.56
CA ILE A 282 -14.51 3.18 -12.41
C ILE A 282 -15.29 1.86 -12.43
N VAL A 283 -14.57 0.76 -12.23
CA VAL A 283 -15.11 -0.61 -12.31
C VAL A 283 -14.83 -1.32 -10.99
N GLY A 284 -15.87 -1.59 -10.22
CA GLY A 284 -15.76 -2.24 -8.91
C GLY A 284 -16.24 -3.69 -8.94
N PHE A 285 -15.37 -4.63 -8.55
CA PHE A 285 -15.72 -6.04 -8.46
C PHE A 285 -16.09 -6.46 -7.03
N SER A 286 -17.13 -7.29 -6.90
CA SER A 286 -17.53 -7.91 -5.65
C SER A 286 -17.67 -6.90 -4.49
N SER A 287 -17.10 -7.16 -3.33
CA SER A 287 -17.11 -6.27 -2.16
C SER A 287 -16.57 -4.86 -2.42
N CYS A 288 -15.58 -4.70 -3.31
CA CYS A 288 -15.00 -3.38 -3.60
C CYS A 288 -15.82 -2.58 -4.62
N GLY A 289 -16.87 -3.18 -5.19
CA GLY A 289 -17.96 -2.40 -5.78
C GLY A 289 -18.59 -1.43 -4.79
N LEU A 290 -18.58 -1.74 -3.48
CA LEU A 290 -19.02 -0.78 -2.47
C LEU A 290 -18.13 0.47 -2.43
N VAL A 291 -16.81 0.28 -2.56
CA VAL A 291 -15.82 1.36 -2.62
C VAL A 291 -16.03 2.19 -3.89
N ALA A 292 -16.22 1.56 -5.04
CA ALA A 292 -16.45 2.24 -6.32
C ALA A 292 -17.69 3.16 -6.29
N VAL A 293 -18.80 2.68 -5.74
CA VAL A 293 -20.03 3.48 -5.59
C VAL A 293 -19.82 4.62 -4.61
N ASN A 294 -19.12 4.38 -3.50
CA ASN A 294 -18.85 5.42 -2.52
C ASN A 294 -17.97 6.53 -3.09
N TYR A 295 -16.92 6.12 -3.83
CA TYR A 295 -16.07 7.04 -4.60
C TYR A 295 -16.88 7.86 -5.59
N ALA A 296 -17.74 7.21 -6.39
CA ALA A 296 -18.58 7.88 -7.37
C ALA A 296 -19.57 8.89 -6.77
N TYR A 297 -20.08 8.58 -5.58
CA TYR A 297 -20.96 9.48 -4.85
C TYR A 297 -20.22 10.72 -4.33
N ASN A 298 -19.00 10.53 -3.83
CA ASN A 298 -18.17 11.63 -3.31
C ASN A 298 -17.58 12.51 -4.42
N ASN A 299 -17.38 11.95 -5.62
CA ASN A 299 -16.65 12.58 -6.72
C ASN A 299 -17.46 12.64 -8.04
N PRO A 300 -18.65 13.28 -8.07
CA PRO A 300 -19.55 13.24 -9.22
C PRO A 300 -18.96 13.87 -10.50
N GLY A 301 -17.97 14.76 -10.38
CA GLY A 301 -17.32 15.42 -11.53
C GLY A 301 -16.10 14.71 -12.11
N LYS A 302 -15.61 13.63 -11.47
CA LYS A 302 -14.38 12.92 -11.89
C LYS A 302 -14.64 11.71 -12.78
N LEU A 303 -15.88 11.21 -12.76
CA LEU A 303 -16.23 9.95 -13.40
C LEU A 303 -17.03 10.15 -14.67
N LYS A 304 -16.74 9.29 -15.64
CA LYS A 304 -17.55 9.12 -16.84
C LYS A 304 -18.67 8.11 -16.65
N GLU A 305 -18.40 7.02 -15.95
CA GLU A 305 -19.32 5.90 -15.74
C GLU A 305 -18.90 5.10 -14.50
N LEU A 306 -19.89 4.54 -13.80
CA LEU A 306 -19.70 3.59 -12.70
C LEU A 306 -20.19 2.21 -13.15
N ILE A 307 -19.29 1.22 -13.12
CA ILE A 307 -19.61 -0.17 -13.48
C ILE A 307 -19.39 -1.08 -12.27
N LEU A 308 -20.39 -1.89 -11.94
CA LEU A 308 -20.31 -2.94 -10.92
C LEU A 308 -20.23 -4.31 -11.58
N LEU A 309 -19.20 -5.09 -11.25
CA LEU A 309 -19.01 -6.47 -11.72
C LEU A 309 -19.32 -7.44 -10.59
N ASN A 310 -20.32 -8.31 -10.78
CA ASN A 310 -20.80 -9.26 -9.77
C ASN A 310 -20.87 -8.60 -8.40
N SER A 311 -21.49 -7.43 -8.35
CA SER A 311 -21.52 -6.57 -7.17
C SER A 311 -22.83 -5.83 -7.12
N VAL A 312 -23.21 -5.45 -5.90
CA VAL A 312 -24.46 -4.76 -5.60
C VAL A 312 -24.20 -3.64 -4.61
N PRO A 313 -24.97 -2.54 -4.66
CA PRO A 313 -24.81 -1.42 -3.74
C PRO A 313 -25.30 -1.73 -2.31
N ARG A 314 -25.75 -2.96 -2.05
CA ARG A 314 -26.12 -3.47 -0.73
C ARG A 314 -26.21 -5.00 -0.73
N PHE A 315 -25.55 -5.65 0.21
CA PHE A 315 -25.79 -7.06 0.50
C PHE A 315 -27.13 -7.26 1.22
N ILE A 316 -27.94 -8.22 0.76
CA ILE A 316 -29.26 -8.47 1.35
C ILE A 316 -29.07 -9.23 2.66
N LEU A 317 -29.06 -8.52 3.80
CA LEU A 317 -29.15 -9.09 5.14
C LEU A 317 -30.50 -8.70 5.75
N SER A 318 -31.17 -9.63 6.44
CA SER A 318 -32.39 -9.32 7.18
C SER A 318 -32.09 -8.26 8.26
N LYS A 319 -33.07 -7.42 8.62
CA LYS A 319 -32.88 -6.37 9.64
C LYS A 319 -32.37 -6.96 10.96
N ILE A 320 -32.87 -8.13 11.35
CA ILE A 320 -32.47 -8.82 12.57
C ILE A 320 -31.04 -9.35 12.48
N ASN A 321 -30.66 -9.98 11.35
CA ASN A 321 -29.29 -10.47 11.15
C ASN A 321 -28.30 -9.30 11.11
N ARG A 322 -28.68 -8.16 10.54
CA ARG A 322 -27.83 -6.95 10.54
C ARG A 322 -27.63 -6.40 11.96
N ARG A 323 -28.67 -6.39 12.81
CA ARG A 323 -28.55 -5.98 14.21
C ARG A 323 -27.65 -6.95 14.99
N ILE A 324 -27.91 -8.25 14.88
CA ILE A 324 -27.09 -9.30 15.52
C ILE A 324 -25.62 -9.17 15.06
N TYR A 325 -25.39 -9.03 13.76
CA TYR A 325 -24.07 -8.86 13.20
C TYR A 325 -23.32 -7.67 13.79
N LYS A 326 -23.98 -6.51 13.91
CA LYS A 326 -23.40 -5.31 14.54
C LYS A 326 -23.02 -5.53 15.99
N ILE A 327 -23.87 -6.22 16.76
CA ILE A 327 -23.58 -6.55 18.18
C ILE A 327 -22.37 -7.48 18.30
N LEU A 328 -22.26 -8.46 17.39
CA LEU A 328 -21.16 -9.45 17.41
C LEU A 328 -19.88 -8.96 16.71
N THR A 329 -19.92 -7.83 16.00
CA THR A 329 -18.78 -7.29 15.25
C THR A 329 -17.52 -7.14 16.11
N PRO A 330 -17.56 -6.58 17.35
CA PRO A 330 -16.37 -6.49 18.20
C PRO A 330 -15.70 -7.85 18.48
N PHE A 331 -16.50 -8.91 18.62
CA PHE A 331 -15.99 -10.26 18.84
C PHE A 331 -15.34 -10.83 17.57
N PHE A 332 -15.95 -10.62 16.40
CA PHE A 332 -15.39 -11.05 15.12
C PHE A 332 -14.09 -10.32 14.76
N LEU A 333 -13.87 -9.10 15.26
CA LEU A 333 -12.65 -8.32 15.03
C LEU A 333 -11.47 -8.73 15.94
N LEU A 334 -11.68 -9.62 16.92
CA LEU A 334 -10.59 -10.15 17.75
C LEU A 334 -9.59 -10.94 16.90
N ARG A 335 -8.28 -10.69 17.07
CA ARG A 335 -7.23 -11.34 16.27
C ARG A 335 -7.30 -12.87 16.30
N PRO A 336 -7.52 -13.54 17.46
CA PRO A 336 -7.69 -14.99 17.49
C PRO A 336 -8.90 -15.47 16.68
N ALA A 337 -10.02 -14.76 16.74
CA ALA A 337 -11.22 -15.11 15.99
C ALA A 337 -10.98 -15.00 14.48
N LEU A 338 -10.37 -13.90 14.01
CA LEU A 338 -9.98 -13.71 12.61
C LEU A 338 -8.97 -14.76 12.15
N PHE A 339 -8.03 -15.14 13.01
CA PHE A 339 -7.05 -16.18 12.70
C PHE A 339 -7.73 -17.54 12.50
N ILE A 340 -8.59 -17.95 13.44
CA ILE A 340 -9.35 -19.20 13.35
C ILE A 340 -10.22 -19.19 12.08
N TYR A 341 -10.95 -18.10 11.85
CA TYR A 341 -11.79 -17.94 10.66
C TYR A 341 -10.99 -18.04 9.37
N SER A 342 -9.81 -17.43 9.31
CA SER A 342 -8.89 -17.55 8.18
C SER A 342 -8.46 -19.00 7.95
N ARG A 343 -8.04 -19.74 8.98
CA ARG A 343 -7.62 -21.14 8.82
C ARG A 343 -8.78 -22.01 8.36
N PHE A 344 -9.97 -21.81 8.92
CA PHE A 344 -11.18 -22.51 8.51
C PHE A 344 -11.51 -22.25 7.04
N ASN A 345 -11.46 -20.99 6.60
CA ASN A 345 -11.76 -20.61 5.22
C ASN A 345 -10.64 -20.91 4.23
N THR A 346 -9.41 -21.16 4.65
CA THR A 346 -8.28 -21.33 3.71
C THR A 346 -7.72 -22.75 3.64
N THR A 347 -8.23 -23.65 4.50
CA THR A 347 -7.82 -25.06 4.51
C THR A 347 -8.57 -25.85 3.45
N LYS A 348 -7.85 -26.46 2.52
CA LYS A 348 -8.42 -27.19 1.36
C LYS A 348 -9.46 -28.24 1.77
N ILE A 349 -9.18 -29.05 2.79
CA ILE A 349 -10.09 -30.12 3.20
C ILE A 349 -11.40 -29.57 3.78
N ILE A 350 -11.32 -28.51 4.60
CA ILE A 350 -12.50 -27.84 5.18
C ILE A 350 -13.35 -27.22 4.07
N ARG A 351 -12.73 -26.50 3.12
CA ARG A 351 -13.44 -25.92 1.98
C ARG A 351 -14.16 -26.99 1.13
N LYS A 352 -13.51 -28.14 0.91
CA LYS A 352 -14.10 -29.27 0.16
C LYS A 352 -15.29 -29.88 0.90
N ILE A 353 -15.16 -30.15 2.21
CA ILE A 353 -16.23 -30.70 3.06
C ILE A 353 -17.44 -29.77 3.06
N LEU A 354 -17.21 -28.47 3.21
CA LEU A 354 -18.25 -27.45 3.26
C LEU A 354 -18.74 -26.98 1.89
N LYS A 355 -18.23 -27.57 0.80
CA LYS A 355 -18.55 -27.19 -0.59
C LYS A 355 -18.48 -25.67 -0.83
N LEU A 356 -17.46 -25.01 -0.27
CA LEU A 356 -17.29 -23.57 -0.40
C LEU A 356 -16.93 -23.19 -1.85
N PRO A 357 -17.32 -22.00 -2.33
CA PRO A 357 -16.98 -21.51 -3.66
C PRO A 357 -15.49 -21.63 -3.96
N HIS A 358 -15.12 -21.89 -5.22
CA HIS A 358 -13.71 -21.91 -5.60
C HIS A 358 -13.09 -20.51 -5.43
N ILE A 359 -11.84 -20.47 -4.98
CA ILE A 359 -11.03 -19.26 -4.86
C ILE A 359 -9.61 -19.61 -5.30
N SER A 360 -8.94 -18.68 -5.96
CA SER A 360 -7.59 -18.92 -6.46
C SER A 360 -6.61 -19.19 -5.30
N SER A 361 -5.54 -19.97 -5.57
CA SER A 361 -4.45 -20.18 -4.62
C SER A 361 -3.82 -18.86 -4.15
N PHE A 362 -3.70 -17.90 -5.08
CA PHE A 362 -3.20 -16.56 -4.82
C PHE A 362 -4.04 -15.80 -3.80
N THR A 363 -5.37 -15.85 -3.93
CA THR A 363 -6.31 -15.27 -2.95
C THR A 363 -6.23 -16.01 -1.61
N ILE A 364 -6.15 -17.34 -1.62
CA ILE A 364 -5.98 -18.17 -0.40
C ILE A 364 -4.74 -17.76 0.38
N ASP A 365 -3.61 -17.59 -0.30
CA ASP A 365 -2.33 -17.28 0.34
C ASP A 365 -2.39 -15.90 1.01
N ARG A 366 -3.03 -14.92 0.38
CA ARG A 366 -3.26 -13.61 1.01
C ARG A 366 -4.22 -13.66 2.19
N MET A 367 -5.31 -14.40 2.08
CA MET A 367 -6.22 -14.63 3.21
C MET A 367 -5.50 -15.26 4.42
N LYS A 368 -4.43 -16.03 4.20
CA LYS A 368 -3.59 -16.58 5.28
C LYS A 368 -2.57 -15.58 5.80
N SER A 369 -1.82 -14.93 4.90
CA SER A 369 -0.70 -14.05 5.23
C SER A 369 -1.14 -12.73 5.83
N TYR A 370 -2.26 -12.19 5.34
CA TYR A 370 -2.82 -10.90 5.76
C TYR A 370 -4.16 -11.08 6.48
N TYR A 371 -4.36 -12.20 7.17
CA TYR A 371 -5.65 -12.60 7.72
C TYR A 371 -6.34 -11.51 8.56
N PHE A 372 -5.57 -10.81 9.39
CA PHE A 372 -6.11 -9.78 10.28
C PHE A 372 -6.68 -8.62 9.49
N SER A 373 -5.89 -8.11 8.53
CA SER A 373 -6.30 -7.04 7.64
C SER A 373 -7.47 -7.45 6.73
N VAL A 374 -7.33 -8.57 6.01
CA VAL A 374 -8.29 -9.03 5.01
C VAL A 374 -9.64 -9.34 5.64
N PHE A 375 -9.69 -10.18 6.68
CA PHE A 375 -10.96 -10.59 7.27
C PHE A 375 -11.56 -9.52 8.16
N GLY A 376 -10.73 -8.73 8.86
CA GLY A 376 -11.22 -7.58 9.61
C GLY A 376 -11.87 -6.54 8.70
N THR A 377 -11.27 -6.28 7.54
CA THR A 377 -11.85 -5.38 6.52
C THR A 377 -13.13 -5.96 5.92
N ALA A 378 -13.17 -7.27 5.63
CA ALA A 378 -14.39 -7.93 5.17
C ALA A 378 -15.54 -7.78 6.19
N VAL A 379 -15.24 -7.91 7.49
CA VAL A 379 -16.23 -7.72 8.56
C VAL A 379 -16.82 -6.30 8.53
N ASN A 380 -15.98 -5.29 8.38
CA ASN A 380 -16.43 -3.89 8.28
C ASN A 380 -17.31 -3.65 7.05
N LEU A 381 -17.00 -4.27 5.90
CA LEU A 381 -17.74 -4.06 4.66
C LEU A 381 -19.10 -4.78 4.61
N ILE A 382 -19.24 -5.96 5.23
CA ILE A 382 -20.49 -6.75 5.18
C ILE A 382 -21.68 -5.99 5.79
N GLY A 383 -21.43 -5.17 6.82
CA GLY A 383 -22.47 -4.40 7.50
C GLY A 383 -22.93 -3.14 6.76
N GLU A 384 -22.20 -2.73 5.71
CA GLU A 384 -22.42 -1.49 4.98
C GLU A 384 -23.58 -1.57 3.99
N SER A 385 -24.23 -0.42 3.79
CA SER A 385 -25.29 -0.28 2.80
C SER A 385 -25.20 1.08 2.16
N ILE A 386 -24.72 1.11 0.93
CA ILE A 386 -24.52 2.34 0.16
C ILE A 386 -25.62 2.56 -0.89
N LEU A 387 -26.72 1.81 -0.83
CA LEU A 387 -27.85 1.94 -1.75
C LEU A 387 -28.35 3.39 -1.88
N VAL A 388 -28.40 4.14 -0.78
CA VAL A 388 -28.80 5.56 -0.82
C VAL A 388 -27.78 6.40 -1.61
N ARG A 389 -26.48 6.13 -1.43
CA ARG A 389 -25.40 6.79 -2.18
C ARG A 389 -25.47 6.41 -3.66
N PHE A 390 -25.64 5.13 -3.98
CA PHE A 390 -25.83 4.62 -5.34
C PHE A 390 -26.96 5.32 -6.08
N LYS A 391 -28.13 5.48 -5.43
CA LYS A 391 -29.28 6.18 -6.03
C LYS A 391 -29.00 7.66 -6.33
N LYS A 392 -28.07 8.28 -5.61
CA LYS A 392 -27.67 9.68 -5.79
C LYS A 392 -26.49 9.86 -6.76
N VAL A 393 -25.83 8.78 -7.18
CA VAL A 393 -24.78 8.84 -8.21
C VAL A 393 -25.41 9.28 -9.53
N LYS A 394 -24.93 10.40 -10.07
CA LYS A 394 -25.48 11.05 -11.27
C LYS A 394 -24.88 10.56 -12.59
N VAL A 395 -23.68 9.99 -12.54
CA VAL A 395 -23.04 9.44 -13.75
C VAL A 395 -23.77 8.18 -14.21
N PRO A 396 -23.68 7.81 -15.50
CA PRO A 396 -24.17 6.53 -15.98
C PRO A 396 -23.72 5.35 -15.10
N LYS A 397 -24.67 4.49 -14.74
CA LYS A 397 -24.48 3.33 -13.86
C LYS A 397 -24.75 2.07 -14.64
N LYS A 398 -23.89 1.07 -14.49
CA LYS A 398 -24.03 -0.26 -15.08
C LYS A 398 -23.75 -1.34 -14.06
N ILE A 399 -24.54 -2.41 -14.06
CA ILE A 399 -24.30 -3.61 -13.27
C ILE A 399 -24.19 -4.80 -14.23
N ILE A 400 -23.10 -5.55 -14.13
CA ILE A 400 -22.84 -6.76 -14.91
C ILE A 400 -22.87 -7.95 -13.96
N PHE A 401 -23.72 -8.93 -14.25
CA PHE A 401 -23.94 -10.13 -13.45
C PHE A 401 -23.71 -11.41 -14.24
N PHE A 402 -23.39 -12.49 -13.52
CA PHE A 402 -23.33 -13.85 -14.05
C PHE A 402 -24.28 -14.75 -13.24
N LYS A 403 -25.20 -15.44 -13.91
CA LYS A 403 -26.28 -16.20 -13.24
C LYS A 403 -25.75 -17.36 -12.40
N ASP A 404 -24.63 -17.97 -12.79
CA ASP A 404 -23.98 -19.07 -12.08
C ASP A 404 -23.06 -18.63 -10.92
N ASP A 405 -23.04 -17.34 -10.55
CA ASP A 405 -22.28 -16.85 -9.41
C ASP A 405 -22.75 -17.51 -8.08
N THR A 406 -21.82 -18.17 -7.39
CA THR A 406 -22.08 -18.87 -6.12
C THR A 406 -21.79 -18.04 -4.88
N ILE A 407 -21.18 -16.85 -5.04
CA ILE A 407 -20.83 -15.93 -3.95
C ILE A 407 -21.91 -14.85 -3.81
N ILE A 408 -22.37 -14.29 -4.92
CA ILE A 408 -23.47 -13.31 -4.98
C ILE A 408 -24.55 -13.87 -5.91
N PRO A 409 -25.40 -14.80 -5.43
CA PRO A 409 -26.32 -15.54 -6.28
C PRO A 409 -27.35 -14.64 -6.95
N TRP A 410 -27.44 -14.67 -8.29
CA TRP A 410 -28.36 -13.84 -9.07
C TRP A 410 -29.81 -13.96 -8.57
N ALA A 411 -30.29 -15.18 -8.33
CA ALA A 411 -31.67 -15.42 -7.86
C ALA A 411 -32.02 -14.65 -6.57
N ARG A 412 -31.03 -14.41 -5.70
CA ARG A 412 -31.23 -13.64 -4.46
C ARG A 412 -31.35 -12.13 -4.72
N TYR A 413 -30.70 -11.63 -5.76
CA TYR A 413 -30.54 -10.19 -6.03
C TYR A 413 -31.34 -9.70 -7.24
N GLN A 414 -31.86 -10.59 -8.10
CA GLN A 414 -32.55 -10.26 -9.34
C GLN A 414 -33.59 -9.15 -9.17
N HIS A 415 -34.62 -9.41 -8.36
CA HIS A 415 -35.72 -8.47 -8.14
C HIS A 415 -35.26 -7.13 -7.53
N PHE A 416 -34.15 -7.15 -6.79
CA PHE A 416 -33.57 -5.94 -6.24
C PHE A 416 -32.80 -5.14 -7.29
N VAL A 417 -31.99 -5.80 -8.11
CA VAL A 417 -31.15 -5.19 -9.14
C VAL A 417 -31.98 -4.65 -10.30
N GLU A 418 -33.00 -5.38 -10.75
CA GLU A 418 -33.90 -4.96 -11.83
C GLU A 418 -34.71 -3.69 -11.50
N LYS A 419 -34.86 -3.37 -10.22
CA LYS A 419 -35.52 -2.13 -9.75
C LYS A 419 -34.57 -0.94 -9.58
N LEU A 420 -33.28 -1.12 -9.84
CA LEU A 420 -32.30 -0.04 -9.76
C LEU A 420 -32.32 0.77 -11.07
N ASP A 421 -32.20 2.07 -10.92
CA ASP A 421 -31.99 3.00 -12.04
C ASP A 421 -30.54 2.86 -12.55
N CYS A 422 -30.28 1.84 -13.37
CA CYS A 422 -29.01 1.58 -14.02
C CYS A 422 -29.18 0.56 -15.17
N GLU A 423 -28.22 0.53 -16.10
CA GLU A 423 -28.13 -0.54 -17.10
C GLU A 423 -27.76 -1.86 -16.39
N VAL A 424 -28.47 -2.94 -16.71
CA VAL A 424 -28.21 -4.28 -16.15
C VAL A 424 -27.89 -5.24 -17.29
N VAL A 425 -26.70 -5.84 -17.25
CA VAL A 425 -26.24 -6.86 -18.20
C VAL A 425 -26.06 -8.16 -17.46
N VAL A 426 -26.68 -9.24 -17.93
CA VAL A 426 -26.62 -10.55 -17.27
C VAL A 426 -26.14 -11.62 -18.25
N PHE A 427 -25.07 -12.31 -17.88
CA PHE A 427 -24.57 -13.47 -18.60
C PHE A 427 -25.00 -14.77 -17.91
N SER A 428 -25.15 -15.85 -18.68
CA SER A 428 -25.50 -17.17 -18.15
C SER A 428 -24.38 -17.78 -17.31
N GLU A 429 -23.13 -17.68 -17.77
CA GLU A 429 -21.99 -18.35 -17.16
C GLU A 429 -20.72 -17.51 -17.05
N GLY A 430 -20.04 -17.64 -15.90
CA GLY A 430 -18.78 -16.97 -15.58
C GLY A 430 -18.34 -17.13 -14.12
N LEU A 431 -19.20 -17.69 -13.26
CA LEU A 431 -19.04 -17.78 -11.82
C LEU A 431 -18.70 -16.38 -11.24
N HIS A 432 -17.88 -16.34 -10.19
CA HIS A 432 -17.41 -15.11 -9.58
C HIS A 432 -15.99 -14.76 -10.08
N ALA A 433 -15.86 -14.53 -11.40
CA ALA A 433 -14.59 -14.28 -12.10
C ALA A 433 -13.62 -15.48 -12.17
N ASP A 434 -14.15 -16.70 -12.05
CA ASP A 434 -13.35 -17.93 -11.93
C ASP A 434 -13.24 -18.73 -13.24
N LYS A 435 -14.17 -18.53 -14.18
CA LYS A 435 -14.12 -19.17 -15.50
C LYS A 435 -13.43 -18.27 -16.53
N LYS A 436 -12.71 -18.85 -17.48
CA LYS A 436 -12.15 -18.12 -18.64
C LYS A 436 -13.23 -17.33 -19.40
N ILE A 437 -14.43 -17.91 -19.55
CA ILE A 437 -15.55 -17.29 -20.26
C ILE A 437 -15.98 -15.95 -19.67
N TYR A 438 -15.83 -15.77 -18.35
CA TYR A 438 -16.11 -14.51 -17.65
C TYR A 438 -15.36 -13.34 -18.31
N TRP A 439 -14.04 -13.52 -18.46
CA TRP A 439 -13.14 -12.51 -18.99
C TRP A 439 -13.35 -12.27 -20.49
N GLU A 440 -13.71 -13.32 -21.26
CA GLU A 440 -14.03 -13.17 -22.68
C GLU A 440 -15.36 -12.41 -22.89
N LYS A 441 -16.38 -12.66 -22.07
CA LYS A 441 -17.65 -11.92 -22.11
C LYS A 441 -17.43 -10.45 -21.77
N LEU A 442 -16.68 -10.16 -20.70
CA LEU A 442 -16.28 -8.78 -20.38
C LEU A 442 -15.53 -8.12 -21.53
N LYS A 443 -14.48 -8.78 -22.06
CA LYS A 443 -13.72 -8.29 -23.21
C LYS A 443 -14.63 -7.96 -24.41
N SER A 444 -15.63 -8.80 -24.69
CA SER A 444 -16.56 -8.57 -25.80
C SER A 444 -17.40 -7.29 -25.62
N LEU A 445 -17.82 -6.97 -24.40
CA LEU A 445 -18.58 -5.75 -24.09
C LEU A 445 -17.78 -4.48 -24.38
N TRP A 446 -16.45 -4.51 -24.16
CA TRP A 446 -15.59 -3.34 -24.40
C TRP A 446 -15.02 -3.26 -25.83
N LEU A 447 -14.86 -4.39 -26.54
CA LEU A 447 -14.18 -4.42 -27.84
C LEU A 447 -15.09 -4.51 -29.08
N LYS A 448 -16.39 -4.85 -28.95
CA LYS A 448 -17.31 -4.95 -30.10
C LYS A 448 -18.68 -4.35 -29.79
N ALA A 449 -19.31 -3.74 -30.81
CA ALA A 449 -20.73 -3.40 -30.80
C ALA A 449 -21.54 -4.66 -30.43
N PRO A 450 -22.35 -4.63 -29.36
CA PRO A 450 -22.84 -5.85 -28.76
C PRO A 450 -23.86 -6.53 -29.70
N LYS A 451 -23.61 -7.79 -30.07
CA LYS A 451 -24.72 -8.72 -30.26
C LYS A 451 -25.22 -9.06 -28.85
N ILE A 452 -26.14 -8.24 -28.37
CA ILE A 452 -26.87 -8.51 -27.13
C ILE A 452 -27.71 -9.75 -27.41
N GLU A 453 -27.41 -10.87 -26.75
CA GLU A 453 -28.39 -11.95 -26.60
C GLU A 453 -29.47 -11.43 -25.64
N TYR A 454 -30.48 -10.74 -26.17
CA TYR A 454 -31.70 -10.50 -25.43
C TYR A 454 -32.41 -11.86 -25.24
N GLN A 455 -32.64 -12.27 -24.00
CA GLN A 455 -33.77 -13.14 -23.71
C GLN A 455 -34.94 -12.23 -23.37
N ASP A 456 -36.02 -12.35 -24.15
CA ASP A 456 -37.29 -11.70 -23.85
C ASP A 456 -37.74 -12.08 -22.44
N VAL A 457 -37.78 -11.10 -21.55
CA VAL A 457 -38.41 -11.24 -20.24
C VAL A 457 -39.90 -11.03 -20.47
N ASN A 458 -40.68 -12.11 -20.46
CA ASN A 458 -42.13 -12.02 -20.49
C ASN A 458 -42.61 -11.20 -19.29
N ILE A 459 -43.12 -10.01 -19.57
CA ILE A 459 -43.83 -9.17 -18.60
C ILE A 459 -45.27 -9.68 -18.57
N GLU A 460 -45.61 -10.52 -17.59
CA GLU A 460 -47.00 -10.68 -17.20
C GLU A 460 -47.49 -9.34 -16.64
N LYS A 461 -48.22 -8.59 -17.46
CA LYS A 461 -49.04 -7.48 -16.98
C LYS A 461 -50.22 -8.09 -16.22
N GLY A 462 -50.08 -8.20 -14.90
CA GLY A 462 -51.20 -8.52 -14.01
C GLY A 462 -52.30 -7.47 -14.15
N ARG A 463 -53.56 -7.95 -14.21
CA ARG A 463 -54.75 -7.15 -13.89
C ARG A 463 -54.84 -6.92 -12.39
#